data_AF-A0A960L1F2-F1
#
_entry.id   AF-A0A960L1F2-F1
#
_cell.length_a   1.000
_cell.length_b   1.000
_cell.length_c   1.000
_cell.angle_alpha   90.00
_cell.angle_beta   90.00
_cell.angle_gamma   90.00
#
_symmetry.space_group_name_H-M   'P 1'
#
loop_
_entity.id
_entity.type
_entity.pdbx_description
1 polymer ?
#
loop_
_entity_poly.entity_id
_entity_poly.type
_entity_poly.pdbx_seq_one_letter_code
_entity_poly.pdbx_strand_id
1 'polypeptide(L)'
;MNAVEWFISIDTGGTFTDGLGTHVSGHQKRVKVLSSSRIRGQVTRAITAQTLSLNLACPLQTLWPGGFRFALLGHNNSYEILNVKDDQWTLAEPLA
;
A
#
# COMPACT_ATOMS: atom_id res chain seq x y z
N MET A 1 16.98 -11.37 19.09
CA MET A 1 15.98 -10.96 18.08
C MET A 1 15.31 -12.24 17.63
N ASN A 2 14.05 -12.48 18.01
CA ASN A 2 13.36 -13.70 17.60
C ASN A 2 13.04 -13.63 16.11
N ALA A 3 13.47 -14.65 15.38
CA ALA A 3 13.28 -14.77 13.94
C ALA A 3 11.80 -14.77 13.58
N VAL A 4 11.48 -14.25 12.39
CA VAL A 4 10.11 -14.18 11.88
C VAL A 4 9.54 -15.61 11.76
N GLU A 5 8.45 -15.86 12.50
CA GLU A 5 7.84 -17.18 12.69
C GLU A 5 7.01 -17.69 11.50
N TRP A 6 6.87 -16.89 10.43
CA TRP A 6 5.96 -17.16 9.32
C TRP A 6 6.62 -16.96 7.94
N PHE A 7 6.43 -17.94 7.07
CA PHE A 7 6.67 -17.84 5.63
C PHE A 7 5.36 -17.45 4.95
N ILE A 8 5.37 -16.37 4.17
CA ILE A 8 4.16 -15.81 3.55
C ILE A 8 4.29 -15.88 2.03
N SER A 9 3.29 -16.47 1.38
CA SER A 9 3.13 -16.49 -0.08
C SER A 9 1.84 -15.75 -0.44
N ILE A 10 1.91 -14.87 -1.44
CA ILE A 10 0.78 -14.05 -1.92
C ILE A 10 0.61 -14.29 -3.42
N ASP A 11 -0.60 -14.64 -3.83
CA ASP A 11 -1.04 -14.69 -5.23
C ASP A 11 -2.08 -13.60 -5.48
N THR A 12 -1.70 -12.60 -6.27
CA THR A 12 -2.58 -11.49 -6.63
C THR A 12 -3.38 -11.84 -7.88
N GLY A 13 -4.69 -12.04 -7.75
CA GLY A 13 -5.62 -12.17 -8.87
C GLY A 13 -6.42 -10.89 -9.14
N GLY A 14 -7.23 -10.90 -10.21
CA GLY A 14 -8.08 -9.76 -10.58
C GLY A 14 -9.21 -9.47 -9.58
N THR A 15 -9.91 -10.50 -9.10
CA THR A 15 -11.05 -10.35 -8.18
C THR A 15 -10.68 -10.63 -6.73
N PHE A 16 -9.75 -11.56 -6.50
CA PHE A 16 -9.31 -11.95 -5.16
C PHE A 16 -7.79 -12.06 -5.10
N THR A 17 -7.25 -11.75 -3.92
CA THR A 17 -5.85 -12.00 -3.55
C THR A 17 -5.84 -13.15 -2.55
N ASP A 18 -5.11 -14.20 -2.88
CA ASP A 18 -4.94 -15.38 -2.04
C ASP A 18 -3.64 -15.25 -1.24
N GLY A 19 -3.74 -15.44 0.07
CA GLY A 19 -2.62 -15.41 1.00
C GLY A 19 -2.48 -16.74 1.74
N LEU A 20 -1.27 -17.28 1.75
CA LEU A 20 -0.89 -18.46 2.52
C LEU A 20 0.25 -18.11 3.47
N GLY A 21 0.00 -18.22 4.78
CA GLY A 21 1.02 -18.17 5.82
C GLY A 21 1.33 -19.58 6.32
N THR A 22 2.62 -19.94 6.37
CA THR A 22 3.12 -21.18 6.97
C THR A 22 4.01 -20.84 8.16
N HIS A 23 3.58 -21.23 9.36
CA HIS A 23 4.36 -21.09 10.58
C HIS A 23 5.51 -22.10 10.59
N VAL A 24 6.61 -21.80 11.28
CA VAL A 24 7.74 -22.73 11.46
C VAL A 24 7.35 -24.06 12.12
N SER A 25 6.26 -24.09 12.90
CA SER A 25 5.70 -25.32 13.48
C SER A 25 4.86 -26.15 12.49
N GLY A 26 4.72 -25.70 11.24
CA GLY A 26 3.92 -26.34 10.19
C GLY A 26 2.45 -25.91 10.17
N HIS A 27 1.99 -25.08 11.12
CA HIS A 27 0.62 -24.57 11.10
C HIS A 27 0.41 -23.62 9.91
N GLN A 28 -0.68 -23.81 9.17
CA GLN A 28 -1.00 -23.01 8.00
C GLN A 28 -2.24 -22.13 8.23
N LYS A 29 -2.16 -20.87 7.79
CA LYS A 29 -3.30 -19.95 7.70
C LYS A 29 -3.51 -19.53 6.26
N ARG A 30 -4.77 -19.60 5.81
CA ARG A 30 -5.19 -19.19 4.47
C ARG A 30 -6.17 -18.04 4.59
N VAL A 31 -5.96 -17.01 3.80
CA VAL A 31 -6.85 -15.85 3.71
C VAL A 31 -7.10 -15.57 2.24
N LYS A 32 -8.36 -15.31 1.89
CA LYS A 32 -8.76 -14.82 0.58
C LYS A 32 -9.43 -13.47 0.78
N VAL A 33 -8.87 -12.42 0.20
CA VAL A 33 -9.44 -11.07 0.27
C VAL A 33 -9.87 -10.62 -1.12
N LEU A 34 -10.89 -9.76 -1.20
CA LEU A 34 -11.21 -9.08 -2.45
C LEU A 34 -9.99 -8.25 -2.90
N SER A 35 -9.53 -8.48 -4.13
CA SER A 35 -8.50 -7.67 -4.75
C SER A 35 -9.04 -6.26 -4.92
N SER A 36 -8.36 -5.29 -4.32
CA SER A 36 -8.70 -3.88 -4.50
C SER A 36 -7.72 -3.17 -5.42
N SER A 37 -6.61 -3.82 -5.81
CA SER A 37 -5.47 -3.27 -6.56
C SER A 37 -5.04 -1.88 -6.05
N ARG A 38 -5.28 -1.62 -4.77
CA ARG A 38 -5.14 -0.32 -4.12
C ARG A 38 -4.54 -0.53 -2.76
N ILE A 39 -3.50 0.24 -2.49
CA ILE A 39 -2.98 0.38 -1.13
C ILE A 39 -3.75 1.52 -0.49
N ARG A 40 -4.23 1.29 0.73
CA ARG A 40 -4.98 2.29 1.51
C ARG A 40 -4.12 2.75 2.68
N GLY A 41 -4.21 4.04 2.98
CA GLY A 41 -3.57 4.67 4.12
C GLY A 41 -4.40 5.83 4.61
N GLN A 42 -3.98 6.40 5.73
CA GLN A 42 -4.54 7.61 6.30
C GLN A 42 -3.63 8.79 6.00
N VAL A 43 -4.18 9.89 5.48
CA VAL A 43 -3.47 11.17 5.47
C VAL A 43 -3.40 11.68 6.90
N THR A 44 -2.20 11.81 7.45
CA THR A 44 -1.98 12.30 8.81
C THR A 44 -1.76 13.80 8.83
N ARG A 45 -1.12 14.35 7.80
CA ARG A 45 -0.82 15.78 7.68
C ARG A 45 -0.62 16.21 6.23
N ALA A 46 -1.11 17.39 5.87
CA ALA A 46 -0.64 18.10 4.67
C ALA A 46 0.61 18.93 5.00
N ILE A 47 1.70 18.73 4.27
CA ILE A 47 2.97 19.45 4.45
C ILE A 47 3.00 20.68 3.54
N THR A 48 2.60 20.51 2.28
CA THR A 48 2.38 21.58 1.29
C THR A 48 1.13 21.27 0.47
N ALA A 49 0.81 22.11 -0.52
CA ALA A 49 -0.28 21.84 -1.46
C ALA A 49 -0.07 20.54 -2.26
N GLN A 50 1.18 20.15 -2.52
CA GLN A 50 1.53 18.94 -3.28
C GLN A 50 2.25 17.87 -2.45
N THR A 51 2.34 18.03 -1.12
CA THR A 51 3.08 17.10 -0.25
C THR A 51 2.26 16.66 0.94
N LEU A 52 2.08 15.35 1.10
CA LEU A 52 1.30 14.74 2.19
C LEU A 52 2.18 13.80 3.02
N SER A 53 1.92 13.74 4.33
CA SER A 53 2.38 12.66 5.21
C SER A 53 1.27 11.61 5.34
N LEU A 54 1.62 10.34 5.15
CA LEU A 54 0.70 9.21 5.15
C LEU A 54 1.11 8.16 6.20
N ASN A 55 0.12 7.63 6.91
CA ASN A 55 0.25 6.40 7.67
C ASN A 55 -0.30 5.23 6.82
N LEU A 56 0.56 4.26 6.53
CA LEU A 56 0.25 3.09 5.71
C LEU A 56 0.38 1.83 6.56
N ALA A 57 -0.50 0.86 6.33
CA ALA A 57 -0.41 -0.45 6.98
C ALA A 57 0.83 -1.26 6.55
N CYS A 58 1.44 -0.91 5.41
CA CYS A 58 2.71 -1.45 4.95
C CYS A 58 3.64 -0.33 4.48
N PRO A 59 4.96 -0.44 4.75
CA PRO A 59 5.94 0.52 4.24
C PRO A 59 6.05 0.38 2.72
N LEU A 60 5.72 1.46 2.00
CA LEU A 60 5.77 1.49 0.53
C LEU A 60 7.19 1.70 -0.03
N GLN A 61 8.17 1.96 0.82
CA GLN A 61 9.56 2.18 0.41
C GLN A 61 10.19 0.96 -0.30
N THR A 62 9.66 -0.24 -0.06
CA THR A 62 10.09 -1.48 -0.75
C THR A 62 9.41 -1.70 -2.09
N LEU A 63 8.40 -0.89 -2.44
CA LEU A 63 7.62 -0.97 -3.66
C LEU A 63 7.76 0.35 -4.39
N TRP A 64 8.57 0.40 -5.46
CA TRP A 64 8.66 1.61 -6.28
C TRP A 64 7.26 2.00 -6.79
N PRO A 65 6.70 3.15 -6.39
CA PRO A 65 5.32 3.51 -6.73
C PRO A 65 5.21 4.17 -8.12
N GLY A 66 6.28 4.15 -8.93
CA GLY A 66 6.23 4.68 -10.29
C GLY A 66 5.11 4.02 -11.11
N GLY A 67 4.26 4.85 -11.70
CA GLY A 67 3.07 4.42 -12.46
C GLY A 67 1.78 4.27 -11.64
N PHE A 68 1.84 4.45 -10.32
CA PHE A 68 0.64 4.45 -9.47
C PHE A 68 0.03 5.85 -9.35
N ARG A 69 -1.30 5.90 -9.18
CA ARG A 69 -2.05 7.12 -8.89
C ARG A 69 -2.48 7.15 -7.44
N PHE A 70 -2.36 8.32 -6.82
CA PHE A 70 -2.92 8.61 -5.51
C PHE A 70 -4.36 9.12 -5.67
N ALA A 71 -5.30 8.62 -4.89
CA ALA A 71 -6.68 9.11 -4.86
C ALA A 71 -7.12 9.36 -3.42
N LEU A 72 -7.61 10.56 -3.14
CA LEU A 72 -8.13 10.91 -1.84
C LEU A 72 -9.58 10.44 -1.71
N LEU A 73 -9.87 9.61 -0.72
CA LEU A 73 -11.23 9.09 -0.50
C LEU A 73 -12.21 10.25 -0.23
N GLY A 74 -13.35 10.24 -0.92
CA GLY A 74 -14.34 11.32 -0.86
C GLY A 74 -14.10 12.46 -1.85
N HIS A 75 -13.02 12.40 -2.63
CA HIS A 75 -12.74 13.34 -3.71
C HIS A 75 -12.71 12.61 -5.06
N ASN A 76 -13.04 13.32 -6.14
CA ASN A 76 -13.10 12.75 -7.49
C ASN A 76 -11.77 12.83 -8.24
N ASN A 77 -10.79 13.55 -7.70
CA ASN A 77 -9.51 13.77 -8.37
C ASN A 77 -8.51 12.66 -8.00
N SER A 78 -7.67 12.31 -8.98
CA SER A 78 -6.49 11.47 -8.76
C SER A 78 -5.23 12.25 -9.10
N TYR A 79 -4.12 11.88 -8.47
CA TYR A 79 -2.84 12.58 -8.57
C TYR A 79 -1.79 11.58 -9.00
N GLU A 80 -0.89 11.99 -9.89
CA GLU A 80 0.33 11.22 -10.16
C GLU A 80 1.29 11.35 -8.98
N ILE A 81 1.92 10.24 -8.60
CA ILE A 81 2.94 10.21 -7.55
C ILE A 81 4.29 10.51 -8.20
N LEU A 82 4.88 11.66 -7.87
CA LEU A 82 6.17 12.08 -8.42
C LEU A 82 7.34 11.53 -7.59
N ASN A 83 7.20 11.47 -6.27
CA ASN A 83 8.24 11.00 -5.37
C ASN A 83 7.68 10.50 -4.04
N VAL A 84 8.32 9.49 -3.45
CA VAL A 84 8.03 8.99 -2.10
C VAL A 84 9.33 8.92 -1.31
N LYS A 85 9.38 9.64 -0.19
CA LYS A 85 10.50 9.59 0.76
C LYS A 85 9.94 9.44 2.17
N ASP A 86 10.34 8.36 2.85
CA ASP A 86 9.87 8.03 4.19
C ASP A 86 8.34 7.88 4.25
N ASP A 87 7.67 8.76 4.99
CA ASP A 87 6.22 8.89 5.09
C ASP A 87 5.66 10.03 4.22
N GLN A 88 6.51 10.74 3.48
CA GLN A 88 6.17 11.94 2.71
C GLN A 88 6.06 11.67 1.21
N TRP A 89 4.96 12.12 0.64
CA TRP A 89 4.57 11.86 -0.74
C TRP A 89 4.44 13.17 -1.50
N THR A 90 5.13 13.28 -2.63
CA THR A 90 5.04 14.42 -3.55
C THR A 90 4.14 14.07 -4.73
N LEU A 91 3.14 14.90 -4.98
CA LEU A 91 2.09 14.69 -5.97
C LEU A 91 2.20 15.70 -7.12
N ALA A 92 1.80 15.30 -8.32
CA ALA A 92 1.54 16.25 -9.40
C ALA A 92 0.26 17.07 -9.13
N GLU A 93 -0.03 18.03 -9.99
CA GLU A 93 -1.36 18.66 -10.04
C GLU A 93 -2.45 17.60 -10.32
N PRO A 94 -3.69 17.80 -9.81
CA PRO A 94 -4.76 16.84 -9.98
C PRO A 94 -5.02 16.54 -11.46
N LEU A 95 -5.10 15.25 -11.80
CA LEU A 95 -5.57 14.79 -13.09
C LEU A 95 -7.09 15.02 -13.14
N ALA A 96 -7.54 15.71 -14.19
CA ALA A 96 -8.95 15.98 -14.47
C ALA A 96 -9.74 14.69 -14.74
#